data_AF-I1DWP8-F1
#
_entry.id   AF-I1DWP8-F1
#
_cell.length_a   1.000
_cell.length_b   1.000
_cell.length_c   1.000
_cell.angle_alpha   90.00
_cell.angle_beta   90.00
_cell.angle_gamma   90.00
#
_symmetry.space_group_name_H-M   'P 1'
#
loop_
_entity.id
_entity.type
_entity.pdbx_description
1 polymer ?
#
loop_
_entity_poly.entity_id
_entity_poly.type
_entity_poly.pdbx_seq_one_letter_code
_entity_poly.pdbx_strand_id
1 'polypeptide(L)'
;MTADHAILTLLNQQQQHLDVLLSLLRQELAALASRDIESLNRITGEKTALLTQLHDTDNQLAAQPALAQCKQQDWFKQQVAQLDELLAQCKRHNDINQQTLEQSQLTLARFKTELLSSRGKAGLTYTSKGKPAIDNKGKGIKA
;
A
#
# COMPACT_ATOMS: atom_id res chain seq x y z
N MET A 1 -41.82 -6.02 -13.62
CA MET A 1 -40.41 -5.66 -13.87
C MET A 1 -39.58 -6.86 -13.44
N THR A 2 -38.91 -7.51 -14.39
CA THR A 2 -38.40 -8.89 -14.27
C THR A 2 -37.18 -8.97 -13.35
N ALA A 3 -37.04 -10.07 -12.60
CA ALA A 3 -35.94 -10.29 -11.65
C ALA A 3 -34.54 -10.16 -12.31
N ASP A 4 -34.44 -10.45 -13.60
CA ASP A 4 -33.23 -10.31 -14.41
C ASP A 4 -32.74 -8.85 -14.47
N HIS A 5 -33.64 -7.87 -14.52
CA HIS A 5 -33.27 -6.46 -14.56
C HIS A 5 -32.68 -5.99 -13.22
N ALA A 6 -33.18 -6.52 -12.10
CA ALA A 6 -32.64 -6.22 -10.77
C ALA A 6 -31.22 -6.78 -10.61
N ILE A 7 -30.98 -8.01 -11.07
CA ILE A 7 -29.65 -8.64 -11.06
C ILE A 7 -28.67 -7.87 -11.95
N LEU A 8 -29.10 -7.49 -13.17
CA LEU A 8 -28.27 -6.70 -14.08
C LEU A 8 -27.93 -5.32 -13.52
N THR A 9 -28.84 -4.69 -12.77
CA THR A 9 -28.56 -3.43 -12.07
C THR A 9 -27.49 -3.60 -10.99
N LEU A 10 -27.58 -4.66 -10.18
CA LEU A 10 -26.59 -4.96 -9.14
C LEU A 10 -25.20 -5.26 -9.74
N LEU A 11 -25.13 -6.01 -10.83
CA LEU A 11 -23.86 -6.28 -11.53
C LEU A 11 -23.23 -5.00 -12.09
N ASN A 12 -24.03 -4.09 -12.67
CA ASN A 12 -23.54 -2.79 -13.12
C ASN A 12 -23.02 -1.95 -11.94
N GLN A 13 -23.68 -1.97 -10.79
CA GLN A 13 -23.19 -1.30 -9.59
C GLN A 13 -21.85 -1.86 -9.12
N GLN A 14 -21.68 -3.19 -9.13
CA GLN A 14 -20.38 -3.81 -8.82
C GLN A 14 -19.29 -3.37 -9.79
N GLN A 15 -19.59 -3.32 -11.08
CA GLN A 15 -18.66 -2.83 -12.09
C GLN A 15 -18.23 -1.39 -11.78
N GLN A 16 -19.19 -0.51 -11.52
CA GLN A 16 -18.91 0.88 -11.16
C GLN A 16 -18.06 0.99 -9.89
N HIS A 17 -18.34 0.18 -8.86
CA HIS A 17 -17.52 0.16 -7.65
C HIS A 17 -16.09 -0.28 -7.95
N LEU A 18 -15.89 -1.31 -8.78
CA LEU A 18 -14.55 -1.77 -9.14
C LEU A 18 -13.81 -0.76 -10.02
N ASP A 19 -14.48 -0.04 -10.92
CA ASP A 19 -13.88 1.06 -11.71
C ASP A 19 -13.42 2.22 -10.81
N VAL A 20 -14.24 2.61 -9.83
CA VAL A 20 -13.86 3.61 -8.83
C VAL A 20 -12.68 3.10 -8.00
N LEU A 21 -12.67 1.84 -7.59
CA LEU A 21 -11.56 1.24 -6.86
C LEU A 21 -10.26 1.28 -7.67
N LEU A 22 -10.32 0.97 -8.96
CA LEU A 22 -9.17 1.04 -9.86
C LEU A 22 -8.63 2.47 -9.98
N SER A 23 -9.53 3.47 -10.09
CA SER A 23 -9.16 4.88 -10.10
C SER A 23 -8.47 5.29 -8.80
N LEU A 24 -9.00 4.89 -7.64
CA LEU A 24 -8.41 5.16 -6.33
C LEU A 24 -7.04 4.52 -6.18
N LEU A 25 -6.85 3.28 -6.66
CA LEU A 25 -5.54 2.62 -6.64
C LEU A 25 -4.50 3.36 -7.50
N ARG A 26 -4.91 3.92 -8.65
CA ARG A 26 -4.01 4.75 -9.48
C ARG A 26 -3.66 6.08 -8.80
N GLN A 27 -4.62 6.70 -8.12
CA GLN A 27 -4.38 7.91 -7.33
C GLN A 27 -3.45 7.63 -6.14
N GLU A 28 -3.61 6.48 -5.48
CA GLU A 28 -2.76 6.04 -4.38
C GLU A 28 -1.30 5.89 -4.82
N LEU A 29 -1.05 5.31 -6.00
CA LEU A 29 0.29 5.22 -6.57
C LEU A 29 0.94 6.61 -6.73
N ALA A 30 0.18 7.57 -7.27
CA ALA A 30 0.64 8.94 -7.45
C ALA A 30 0.94 9.63 -6.11
N ALA A 31 0.06 9.44 -5.11
CA ALA A 31 0.24 9.98 -3.77
C ALA A 31 1.42 9.33 -3.02
N LEU A 32 1.67 8.02 -3.21
CA LEU A 32 2.85 7.33 -2.69
C LEU A 32 4.13 7.90 -3.29
N ALA A 33 4.15 8.14 -4.61
CA ALA A 33 5.29 8.71 -5.31
C ALA A 33 5.59 10.15 -4.87
N SER A 34 4.56 10.98 -4.66
CA SER A 34 4.70 12.35 -4.18
C SER A 34 4.87 12.47 -2.66
N ARG A 35 4.73 11.36 -1.92
CA ARG A 35 4.73 11.29 -0.44
C ARG A 35 3.63 12.16 0.20
N ASP A 36 2.48 12.29 -0.46
CA ASP A 36 1.34 13.06 0.02
C ASP A 36 0.51 12.24 1.02
N ILE A 37 0.79 12.45 2.31
CA ILE A 37 0.15 11.72 3.42
C ILE A 37 -1.34 12.07 3.55
N GLU A 38 -1.75 13.29 3.22
CA GLU A 38 -3.15 13.71 3.33
C GLU A 38 -4.00 12.98 2.28
N SER A 39 -3.52 12.96 1.03
CA SER A 39 -4.16 12.19 -0.04
C SER A 39 -4.22 10.70 0.27
N LEU A 40 -3.16 10.11 0.83
CA LEU A 40 -3.15 8.69 1.21
C LEU A 40 -4.20 8.34 2.27
N ASN A 41 -4.35 9.20 3.29
CA ASN A 41 -5.37 8.99 4.32
C ASN A 41 -6.78 9.08 3.75
N ARG A 42 -7.04 10.08 2.90
CA ARG A 42 -8.33 10.24 2.21
C ARG A 42 -8.65 9.01 1.34
N ILE A 43 -7.70 8.58 0.50
CA ILE A 43 -7.88 7.44 -0.40
C ILE A 43 -8.10 6.14 0.39
N THR A 44 -7.43 5.95 1.53
CA THR A 44 -7.63 4.79 2.39
C THR A 44 -9.06 4.74 2.96
N GLY A 45 -9.58 5.89 3.40
CA GLY A 45 -10.97 6.02 3.84
C GLY A 45 -11.97 5.69 2.74
N GLU A 46 -11.77 6.26 1.54
CA GLU A 46 -12.62 6.02 0.37
C GLU A 46 -12.61 4.54 -0.05
N LYS A 47 -11.43 3.90 -0.10
CA LYS A 47 -11.30 2.46 -0.39
C LYS A 47 -12.05 1.61 0.63
N THR A 48 -11.99 1.95 1.91
CA THR A 48 -12.67 1.20 2.97
C THR A 48 -14.19 1.28 2.81
N ALA A 49 -14.73 2.49 2.63
CA ALA A 49 -16.17 2.69 2.41
C ALA A 49 -16.66 1.95 1.14
N LEU A 50 -15.89 2.02 0.07
CA LEU A 50 -16.20 1.37 -1.21
C LEU A 50 -16.20 -0.17 -1.10
N LEU A 51 -15.26 -0.74 -0.34
CA LEU A 51 -15.22 -2.18 -0.09
C LEU A 51 -16.42 -2.64 0.74
N THR A 52 -16.88 -1.84 1.71
CA THR A 52 -18.11 -2.12 2.44
C THR A 52 -19.33 -2.10 1.49
N GLN A 53 -19.43 -1.09 0.63
CA GLN A 53 -20.51 -1.02 -0.37
C GLN A 53 -20.49 -2.20 -1.34
N LEU A 54 -19.31 -2.60 -1.82
CA LEU A 54 -19.15 -3.76 -2.69
C LEU A 54 -19.60 -5.05 -1.99
N HIS A 55 -19.22 -5.24 -0.73
CA HIS A 55 -19.67 -6.37 0.08
C HIS A 55 -21.19 -6.39 0.27
N ASP A 56 -21.82 -5.24 0.52
CA ASP A 56 -23.27 -5.14 0.65
C ASP A 56 -23.98 -5.46 -0.67
N THR A 57 -23.46 -4.98 -1.80
CA THR A 57 -23.99 -5.32 -3.14
C THR A 57 -23.83 -6.82 -3.45
N ASP A 58 -22.69 -7.43 -3.09
CA ASP A 58 -22.49 -8.88 -3.21
C ASP A 58 -23.51 -9.68 -2.39
N ASN A 59 -23.76 -9.25 -1.15
CA ASN A 59 -24.75 -9.89 -0.29
C ASN A 59 -26.18 -9.77 -0.85
N GLN A 60 -26.53 -8.60 -1.40
CA GLN A 60 -27.82 -8.39 -2.08
C GLN A 60 -27.96 -9.26 -3.34
N LEU A 61 -26.88 -9.41 -4.11
CA LEU A 61 -26.84 -10.28 -5.27
C LEU A 61 -27.02 -11.75 -4.88
N ALA A 62 -26.32 -12.19 -3.84
CA ALA A 62 -26.40 -13.56 -3.30
C ALA A 62 -27.78 -13.90 -2.72
N ALA A 63 -28.48 -12.92 -2.15
CA ALA A 63 -29.82 -13.07 -1.60
C ALA A 63 -30.91 -13.22 -2.68
N GLN A 64 -30.61 -12.99 -3.95
CA GLN A 64 -31.61 -12.99 -5.01
C GLN A 64 -31.94 -14.43 -5.49
N PRO A 65 -33.17 -14.96 -5.27
CA PRO A 65 -33.54 -16.33 -5.67
C PRO A 65 -33.41 -16.61 -7.18
N ALA A 66 -33.58 -15.59 -8.02
CA ALA A 66 -33.43 -15.71 -9.48
C ALA A 66 -31.97 -15.85 -9.95
N LEU A 67 -30.98 -15.68 -9.06
CA LEU A 67 -29.57 -15.76 -9.38
C LEU A 67 -29.18 -17.14 -9.97
N ALA A 68 -29.74 -18.22 -9.44
CA ALA A 68 -29.45 -19.58 -9.92
C ALA A 68 -29.85 -19.79 -11.39
N GLN A 69 -30.96 -19.17 -11.81
CA GLN A 69 -31.44 -19.21 -13.20
C GLN A 69 -30.62 -18.26 -14.09
N CYS A 70 -30.29 -17.06 -13.59
CA CYS A 70 -29.46 -16.10 -14.33
C CYS A 70 -28.03 -16.61 -14.58
N LYS A 71 -27.43 -17.34 -13.64
CA LYS A 71 -26.09 -17.95 -13.79
C LYS A 71 -25.95 -18.85 -15.02
N GLN A 72 -27.05 -19.43 -15.50
CA GLN A 72 -27.05 -20.28 -16.67
C GLN A 72 -27.04 -19.49 -17.98
N GLN A 73 -27.47 -18.22 -17.94
CA GLN A 73 -27.57 -17.36 -19.11
C GLN A 73 -26.19 -16.82 -19.52
N ASP A 74 -25.98 -16.70 -20.84
CA ASP A 74 -24.67 -16.33 -21.38
C ASP A 74 -24.30 -14.86 -21.10
N TRP A 75 -25.28 -13.95 -21.07
CA TRP A 75 -25.02 -12.55 -20.70
C TRP A 75 -24.49 -12.42 -19.27
N PHE A 76 -24.94 -13.27 -18.34
CA PHE A 76 -24.50 -13.25 -16.96
C PHE A 76 -23.04 -13.72 -16.86
N LYS A 77 -22.70 -14.81 -17.55
CA LYS A 77 -21.33 -15.32 -17.60
C LYS A 77 -20.38 -14.30 -18.22
N GLN A 78 -20.80 -13.62 -19.29
CA GLN A 78 -20.02 -12.55 -19.91
C GLN A 78 -19.77 -11.38 -18.94
N GLN A 79 -20.79 -10.96 -18.20
CA GLN A 79 -20.64 -9.89 -17.22
C GLN A 79 -19.72 -10.27 -16.05
N VAL A 80 -19.87 -11.49 -15.52
CA VAL A 80 -18.96 -11.99 -14.47
C VAL A 80 -17.52 -12.06 -14.98
N ALA A 81 -17.29 -12.52 -16.21
CA ALA A 81 -15.95 -12.54 -16.79
C ALA A 81 -15.33 -11.13 -16.92
N GLN A 82 -16.13 -10.11 -17.24
CA GLN A 82 -15.66 -8.72 -17.27
C GLN A 82 -15.31 -8.21 -15.87
N LEU A 83 -16.14 -8.51 -14.87
CA LEU A 83 -15.88 -8.17 -13.48
C LEU A 83 -14.60 -8.85 -12.96
N ASP A 84 -14.38 -10.12 -13.31
CA ASP A 84 -13.18 -10.88 -12.94
C ASP A 84 -11.91 -10.26 -13.52
N GLU A 85 -11.93 -9.85 -14.79
CA GLU A 85 -10.80 -9.16 -15.42
C GLU A 85 -10.52 -7.81 -14.73
N LEU A 86 -11.57 -7.06 -14.40
CA LEU A 86 -11.42 -5.77 -13.73
C LEU A 86 -10.90 -5.93 -12.29
N LEU A 87 -11.35 -6.97 -11.59
CA LEU A 87 -10.84 -7.35 -10.28
C LEU A 87 -9.37 -7.80 -10.35
N ALA A 88 -8.98 -8.53 -11.40
CA ALA A 88 -7.58 -8.85 -11.65
C ALA A 88 -6.72 -7.60 -11.91
N GLN A 89 -7.26 -6.57 -12.59
CA GLN A 89 -6.60 -5.28 -12.73
C GLN A 89 -6.44 -4.56 -11.37
N CYS A 90 -7.50 -4.53 -10.55
CA CYS A 90 -7.43 -3.96 -9.21
C CYS A 90 -6.37 -4.66 -8.34
N LYS A 91 -6.31 -6.00 -8.39
CA LYS A 91 -5.29 -6.78 -7.67
C LYS A 91 -3.86 -6.42 -8.12
N ARG A 92 -3.63 -6.32 -9.43
CA ARG A 92 -2.33 -5.91 -9.98
C ARG A 92 -1.92 -4.52 -9.51
N HIS A 93 -2.84 -3.55 -9.54
CA HIS A 93 -2.54 -2.20 -9.07
C HIS A 93 -2.30 -2.13 -7.56
N ASN A 94 -3.01 -2.93 -6.76
CA ASN A 94 -2.77 -3.03 -5.32
C ASN A 94 -1.36 -3.56 -5.03
N ASP A 95 -0.92 -4.61 -5.73
CA ASP A 95 0.44 -5.15 -5.61
C ASP A 95 1.51 -4.11 -5.98
N ILE A 96 1.31 -3.35 -7.06
CA ILE A 96 2.20 -2.23 -7.44
C ILE A 96 2.29 -1.18 -6.32
N ASN A 97 1.15 -0.83 -5.72
CA ASN A 97 1.12 0.15 -4.62
C ASN A 97 1.84 -0.38 -3.38
N GLN A 98 1.66 -1.66 -3.04
CA GLN A 98 2.37 -2.30 -1.95
C GLN A 98 3.89 -2.28 -2.17
N GLN A 99 4.37 -2.68 -3.34
CA GLN A 99 5.79 -2.65 -3.68
C GLN A 99 6.37 -1.24 -3.60
N THR A 100 5.62 -0.24 -4.07
CA THR A 100 6.04 1.18 -4.02
C THR A 100 6.17 1.66 -2.57
N LEU A 101 5.23 1.28 -1.70
CA LEU A 101 5.27 1.60 -0.29
C LEU A 101 6.49 0.97 0.39
N GLU A 102 6.75 -0.32 0.15
CA GLU A 102 7.91 -1.05 0.68
C GLU A 102 9.23 -0.39 0.26
N GLN A 103 9.37 -0.01 -1.01
CA GLN A 103 10.55 0.71 -1.51
C GLN A 103 10.74 2.08 -0.84
N SER A 104 9.65 2.81 -0.61
CA SER A 104 9.69 4.10 0.10
C SER A 104 10.20 3.93 1.53
N GLN A 105 9.72 2.90 2.24
CA GLN A 105 10.16 2.58 3.60
C GLN A 105 11.65 2.18 3.65
N LEU A 106 12.10 1.33 2.72
CA LEU A 106 13.50 0.92 2.62
C LEU A 106 14.42 2.14 2.38
N THR A 107 14.02 3.05 1.52
CA THR A 107 14.77 4.28 1.23
C THR A 107 14.89 5.15 2.48
N LEU A 108 13.80 5.33 3.24
CA LEU A 108 13.84 6.07 4.50
C LEU A 108 14.72 5.40 5.55
N ALA A 109 14.69 4.07 5.65
CA ALA A 109 15.54 3.31 6.58
C ALA A 109 17.04 3.46 6.22
N ARG A 110 17.37 3.42 4.93
CA ARG A 110 18.73 3.68 4.42
C ARG A 110 19.18 5.10 4.76
N PHE A 111 18.35 6.10 4.44
CA PHE A 111 18.64 7.49 4.76
C PHE A 111 18.86 7.71 6.27
N LYS A 112 18.02 7.12 7.11
CA LYS A 112 18.18 7.16 8.58
C LYS A 112 19.51 6.55 9.02
N THR A 113 19.88 5.40 8.45
CA THR A 113 21.15 4.71 8.73
C THR A 113 22.34 5.58 8.32
N GLU A 114 22.31 6.16 7.13
CA GLU A 114 23.35 7.07 6.64
C GLU A 114 23.50 8.29 7.55
N LEU A 115 22.40 8.93 7.94
CA LEU A 115 22.40 10.10 8.81
C LEU A 115 22.99 9.79 10.20
N LEU A 116 22.62 8.65 10.80
CA LEU A 116 23.19 8.19 12.07
C LEU A 116 24.68 7.85 11.93
N SER A 117 25.07 7.17 10.84
CA SER A 117 26.48 6.83 10.58
C SER A 117 27.35 8.06 10.32
N SER A 118 26.79 9.09 9.68
CA SER A 118 27.45 10.38 9.43
C SER A 118 27.68 11.15 10.75
N ARG A 119 26.68 11.17 11.65
CA ARG A 119 26.84 11.76 12.99
C ARG A 119 27.81 10.98 13.87
N GLY A 120 27.86 9.65 13.75
CA GLY A 120 28.86 8.81 14.42
C GLY A 120 30.29 9.06 13.92
N LYS A 121 30.47 9.32 12.62
CA LYS A 121 31.76 9.70 12.02
C LYS A 121 32.20 11.13 12.37
N ALA A 122 31.26 12.06 12.57
CA ALA A 122 31.57 13.42 13.04
C ALA A 122 32.10 13.47 14.49
N GLY A 123 31.80 12.45 15.30
CA GLY A 123 32.39 12.26 16.64
C GLY A 123 33.79 11.61 16.66
N LEU A 124 34.24 11.06 15.52
CA LEU A 124 35.55 10.40 15.37
C LEU A 124 36.65 11.35 14.87
N THR A 125 36.33 12.61 14.58
CA THR A 125 37.28 13.63 14.11
C THR A 125 37.88 14.52 15.20
N TYR A 126 37.77 14.17 16.49
CA TYR A 126 38.46 14.95 17.53
C TYR A 126 38.92 14.16 18.75
N THR A 127 39.73 13.11 18.57
CA THR A 127 40.73 12.70 19.59
C THR A 127 42.05 12.18 18.98
N SER A 128 42.50 12.73 17.84
CA SER A 128 43.85 12.45 17.31
C SER A 128 44.98 13.20 18.05
N LYS A 129 44.82 13.47 19.35
CA LYS A 129 45.90 13.94 20.24
C LYS A 129 46.06 13.00 21.43
N GLY A 130 46.28 11.72 21.15
CA GLY A 130 46.86 10.79 22.10
C GLY A 130 48.36 11.10 22.27
N LYS A 131 48.70 12.12 23.06
CA LYS A 131 50.03 12.19 23.67
C LYS A 131 50.03 11.22 24.86
N PRO A 132 50.86 10.16 24.89
CA PRO A 132 51.08 9.46 26.14
C PRO A 132 51.95 10.37 27.02
N ALA A 133 51.35 11.01 28.01
CA ALA A 133 52.09 11.60 29.11
C ALA A 133 52.58 10.46 30.01
N ILE A 134 53.76 9.91 29.70
CA ILE A 134 54.53 9.11 30.65
C ILE A 134 55.27 10.12 31.53
N ASP A 135 54.59 10.65 32.54
CA ASP A 135 55.25 11.12 33.75
C ASP A 135 55.33 9.93 34.71
N ASN A 136 56.49 9.27 34.71
CA ASN A 136 56.95 8.60 35.91
C ASN A 136 58.41 9.01 36.12
N LYS A 137 58.53 10.19 36.75
CA LYS A 137 59.73 10.72 37.34
C LYS A 137 60.23 9.78 38.43
N GLY A 138 61.29 9.01 38.14
CA GLY A 138 61.97 8.15 39.10
C GLY A 138 63.41 7.88 38.71
N LYS A 139 64.25 8.92 38.69
CA LYS A 139 65.70 8.81 38.56
C LYS A 139 66.30 8.92 39.97
N GLY A 140 66.95 7.86 40.45
CA GLY A 140 67.66 7.81 41.75
C GLY A 140 68.03 6.36 42.09
N ILE A 141 68.98 5.75 41.38
CA ILE A 141 70.42 5.62 41.73
C ILE A 141 70.69 4.52 42.79
N LYS A 142 71.26 3.42 42.26
CA LYS A 142 72.24 2.44 42.78
C LYS A 142 72.77 2.57 44.23
N ALA A 143 72.72 1.47 44.99
CA ALA A 143 73.86 0.74 45.60
C ALA A 143 73.32 -0.42 46.46
#